data_AF-A0A6I4II62-F1
#
_entry.id   AF-A0A6I4II62-F1
#
_cell.length_a   1.000
_cell.length_b   1.000
_cell.length_c   1.000
_cell.angle_alpha   90.00
_cell.angle_beta   90.00
_cell.angle_gamma   90.00
#
_symmetry.space_group_name_H-M   'P 1'
#
loop_
_entity.id
_entity.type
_entity.pdbx_description
1 polymer ?
#
loop_
_entity_poly.entity_id
_entity_poly.type
_entity_poly.pdbx_seq_one_letter_code
_entity_poly.pdbx_strand_id
1 'polypeptide(L)'
;MPDTYADNLKISTNLKINEPLDQTEPTDIADIDFYIYNSFQPGLYSYAVWTKKIESGYCYLKAFEVTHNDPLSADRLKERSRIKVFNSSDTTAKFEMTAREGYSTEGIFTIYEGDWGKPYAARFEVWFVPDNGRKERKLIEKNFKIEGWQR
;
A
#
# COMPACT_ATOMS: atom_id res chain seq x y z
N MET A 1 12.50 21.00 -8.47
CA MET A 1 12.49 20.67 -9.91
C MET A 1 11.58 19.46 -10.05
N PRO A 2 10.76 19.38 -11.10
CA PRO A 2 9.92 18.21 -11.35
C PRO A 2 10.75 16.93 -11.34
N ASP A 3 10.25 15.89 -10.68
CA ASP A 3 10.83 14.55 -10.81
C ASP A 3 10.42 13.98 -12.17
N THR A 4 11.40 13.47 -12.93
CA THR A 4 11.21 12.92 -14.27
C THR A 4 11.10 11.39 -14.27
N TYR A 5 11.08 10.76 -13.09
CA TYR A 5 11.05 9.30 -12.94
C TYR A 5 9.95 8.62 -13.78
N ALA A 6 8.75 9.18 -13.78
CA ALA A 6 7.58 8.59 -14.45
C ALA A 6 7.43 8.94 -15.94
N ASP A 7 8.24 9.86 -16.47
CA ASP A 7 8.01 10.51 -17.78
C ASP A 7 7.95 9.53 -18.96
N ASN A 8 8.67 8.43 -18.85
CA ASN A 8 8.79 7.42 -19.90
C ASN A 8 8.14 6.09 -19.54
N LEU A 9 7.49 6.00 -18.38
CA LEU A 9 6.79 4.79 -17.95
C LEU A 9 5.46 4.66 -18.70
N LYS A 10 5.12 3.42 -19.07
CA LYS A 10 3.87 3.11 -19.74
C LYS A 10 3.10 2.09 -18.93
N ILE A 11 1.83 2.38 -18.69
CA ILE A 11 0.92 1.43 -18.06
C ILE A 11 0.59 0.35 -19.07
N SER A 12 1.06 -0.87 -18.82
CA SER A 12 0.76 -2.03 -19.65
C SER A 12 -0.74 -2.36 -19.60
N THR A 13 -1.36 -2.58 -20.76
CA THR A 13 -2.78 -2.96 -20.88
C THR A 13 -3.04 -4.43 -20.56
N ASN A 14 -2.00 -5.25 -20.38
CA ASN A 14 -2.11 -6.69 -20.15
C ASN A 14 -2.19 -7.07 -18.67
N LEU A 15 -2.15 -6.09 -17.77
CA LEU A 15 -2.23 -6.29 -16.33
C LEU A 15 -3.53 -5.71 -15.80
N LYS A 16 -4.13 -6.40 -14.81
CA LYS A 16 -5.18 -5.79 -14.01
C LYS A 16 -4.54 -4.70 -13.15
N ILE A 17 -4.86 -3.45 -13.47
CA ILE A 17 -4.46 -2.26 -12.71
C ILE A 17 -5.70 -1.74 -11.97
N ASN A 18 -5.60 -1.59 -10.65
CA ASN A 18 -6.65 -1.00 -9.83
C ASN A 18 -6.39 0.50 -9.67
N GLU A 19 -7.43 1.27 -9.35
CA GLU A 19 -7.29 2.65 -8.90
C GLU A 19 -7.30 2.68 -7.37
N PRO A 20 -6.54 3.57 -6.72
CA PRO A 20 -6.77 3.90 -5.32
C PRO A 20 -8.20 4.44 -5.11
N LEU A 21 -8.76 4.20 -3.93
CA LEU A 21 -10.13 4.62 -3.58
C LEU A 21 -10.16 5.99 -2.88
N ASP A 22 -11.19 6.79 -3.12
CA ASP A 22 -11.40 8.10 -2.49
C ASP A 22 -12.26 8.02 -1.21
N GLN A 23 -11.97 7.05 -0.34
CA GLN A 23 -12.67 6.76 0.96
C GLN A 23 -13.95 5.91 0.90
N THR A 24 -14.39 5.45 -0.27
CA THR A 24 -15.49 4.47 -0.35
C THR A 24 -15.00 3.09 0.08
N GLU A 25 -15.73 2.43 0.95
CA GLU A 25 -15.43 1.03 1.32
C GLU A 25 -15.72 0.09 0.14
N PRO A 26 -14.85 -0.90 -0.12
CA PRO A 26 -15.12 -1.95 -1.09
C PRO A 26 -16.25 -2.86 -0.62
N THR A 27 -17.11 -3.32 -1.54
CA THR A 27 -18.27 -4.17 -1.22
C THR A 27 -17.99 -5.67 -1.34
N ASP A 28 -17.11 -6.08 -2.26
CA ASP A 28 -16.81 -7.49 -2.56
C ASP A 28 -15.42 -7.89 -2.06
N ILE A 29 -15.30 -8.00 -0.73
CA ILE A 29 -14.03 -8.25 -0.05
C ILE A 29 -13.73 -9.74 0.03
N ALA A 30 -12.59 -10.17 -0.50
CA ALA A 30 -12.12 -11.54 -0.40
C ALA A 30 -11.66 -11.91 1.03
N ASP A 31 -11.45 -13.21 1.29
CA ASP A 31 -10.94 -13.73 2.57
C ASP A 31 -9.63 -13.07 3.03
N ILE A 32 -8.79 -12.73 2.06
CA ILE A 32 -7.64 -11.88 2.22
C ILE A 32 -7.66 -10.84 1.12
N ASP A 33 -7.69 -9.57 1.51
CA ASP A 33 -7.70 -8.50 0.53
C ASP A 33 -7.06 -7.22 1.04
N PHE A 34 -6.74 -6.30 0.13
CA PHE A 34 -6.31 -4.95 0.52
C PHE A 34 -6.65 -3.91 -0.54
N TYR A 35 -6.78 -2.67 -0.08
CA TYR A 35 -7.06 -1.52 -0.90
C TYR A 35 -6.18 -0.35 -0.48
N ILE A 36 -5.68 0.38 -1.48
CA ILE A 36 -4.98 1.65 -1.29
C ILE A 36 -6.02 2.77 -1.44
N TYR A 37 -5.90 3.80 -0.61
CA TYR A 37 -6.77 4.97 -0.63
C TYR A 37 -5.96 6.21 -0.96
N ASN A 38 -6.51 7.09 -1.78
CA ASN A 38 -5.98 8.43 -1.97
C ASN A 38 -6.06 9.21 -0.64
N SER A 39 -5.06 10.04 -0.39
CA SER A 39 -5.11 11.07 0.65
C SER A 39 -5.31 12.44 0.00
N PHE A 40 -5.10 13.51 0.76
CA PHE A 40 -5.42 14.88 0.35
C PHE A 40 -4.57 15.41 -0.82
N GLN A 41 -3.50 14.70 -1.21
CA GLN A 41 -2.63 15.07 -2.32
C GLN A 41 -2.04 13.83 -3.02
N PRO A 42 -1.72 13.90 -4.32
CA PRO A 42 -1.11 12.77 -5.03
C PRO A 42 0.24 12.36 -4.45
N GLY A 43 0.55 11.06 -4.51
CA GLY A 43 1.73 10.50 -3.86
C GLY A 43 1.55 10.24 -2.36
N LEU A 44 0.48 10.75 -1.73
CA LEU A 44 0.08 10.41 -0.37
C LEU A 44 -1.07 9.41 -0.38
N TYR A 45 -0.90 8.35 0.39
CA TYR A 45 -1.84 7.22 0.41
C TYR A 45 -2.04 6.70 1.81
N SER A 46 -3.15 6.01 2.03
CA SER A 46 -3.31 5.08 3.15
C SER A 46 -3.71 3.71 2.61
N TYR A 47 -3.77 2.69 3.46
CA TYR A 47 -4.31 1.40 3.07
C TYR A 47 -5.03 0.70 4.21
N ALA A 48 -5.87 -0.26 3.83
CA ALA A 48 -6.44 -1.23 4.74
C ALA A 48 -6.27 -2.63 4.18
N VAL A 49 -6.12 -3.60 5.08
CA VAL A 49 -6.08 -5.02 4.80
C VAL A 49 -7.27 -5.70 5.48
N TRP A 50 -7.89 -6.62 4.76
CA TRP A 50 -8.91 -7.52 5.26
C TRP A 50 -8.34 -8.90 5.36
N THR A 51 -8.54 -9.54 6.50
CA THR A 51 -8.12 -10.93 6.68
C THR A 51 -8.99 -11.64 7.71
N LYS A 52 -9.20 -12.93 7.49
CA LYS A 52 -9.73 -13.87 8.50
C LYS A 52 -8.70 -14.07 9.62
N LYS A 53 -8.60 -15.29 10.15
CA LYS A 53 -7.74 -15.65 11.26
C LYS A 53 -6.27 -15.32 10.97
N ILE A 54 -5.70 -14.44 11.77
CA ILE A 54 -4.30 -14.03 11.72
C ILE A 54 -3.73 -13.87 13.12
N GLU A 55 -2.51 -14.40 13.31
CA GLU A 55 -1.77 -14.27 14.56
C GLU A 55 -1.46 -12.80 14.87
N SER A 56 -1.19 -12.49 16.14
CA SER A 56 -0.76 -11.15 16.51
C SER A 56 0.57 -10.80 15.83
N GLY A 57 0.64 -9.60 15.27
CA GLY A 57 1.79 -9.13 14.51
C GLY A 57 1.51 -7.78 13.88
N TYR A 58 2.25 -7.49 12.80
CA TYR A 58 1.99 -6.33 11.97
C TYR A 58 2.07 -6.66 10.48
N CYS A 59 1.26 -5.94 9.70
CA CYS A 59 1.40 -5.90 8.24
C CYS A 59 2.18 -4.65 7.84
N TYR A 60 2.85 -4.71 6.69
CA TYR A 60 3.50 -3.57 6.03
C TYR A 60 3.48 -3.74 4.51
N LEU A 61 3.82 -2.67 3.78
CA LEU A 61 3.87 -2.65 2.33
C LEU A 61 5.31 -2.71 1.78
N LYS A 62 5.46 -3.41 0.67
CA LYS A 62 6.51 -3.16 -0.33
C LYS A 62 5.84 -2.67 -1.60
N ALA A 63 6.49 -1.78 -2.35
CA ALA A 63 5.97 -1.28 -3.62
C ALA A 63 7.07 -1.30 -4.67
N PHE A 64 6.70 -1.63 -5.90
CA PHE A 64 7.62 -1.71 -7.03
C PHE A 64 6.99 -1.08 -8.27
N GLU A 65 7.74 -0.26 -9.01
CA GLU A 65 7.36 0.13 -10.36
C GLU A 65 7.29 -1.13 -11.23
N VAL A 66 6.23 -1.29 -12.02
CA VAL A 66 5.93 -2.57 -12.68
C VAL A 66 6.87 -2.92 -13.84
N THR A 67 7.37 -1.92 -14.56
CA THR A 67 8.13 -2.09 -15.81
C THR A 67 9.55 -2.58 -15.55
N HIS A 68 10.24 -1.96 -14.61
CA HIS A 68 11.65 -2.23 -14.27
C HIS A 68 11.80 -2.97 -12.94
N ASN A 69 10.69 -3.13 -12.20
CA ASN A 69 10.68 -3.72 -10.87
C ASN A 69 11.54 -2.91 -9.86
N ASP A 70 11.60 -1.59 -10.07
CA ASP A 70 12.30 -0.67 -9.18
C ASP A 70 11.57 -0.58 -7.84
N PRO A 71 12.26 -0.72 -6.70
CA PRO A 71 11.62 -0.60 -5.40
C PRO A 71 11.27 0.88 -5.11
N LEU A 72 10.02 1.14 -4.75
CA LEU A 72 9.51 2.48 -4.49
C LEU A 72 9.59 2.81 -3.00
N SER A 73 10.25 3.93 -2.67
CA SER A 73 10.35 4.46 -1.32
C SER A 73 10.84 3.43 -0.30
N ALA A 74 11.75 2.54 -0.74
CA ALA A 74 12.15 1.31 -0.06
C ALA A 74 12.63 1.53 1.38
N ASP A 75 13.40 2.60 1.59
CA ASP A 75 13.99 2.94 2.90
C ASP A 75 12.94 3.33 3.96
N ARG A 76 11.72 3.66 3.53
CA ARG A 76 10.70 4.25 4.40
C ARG A 76 9.39 3.49 4.40
N LEU A 77 8.99 2.92 3.26
CA LEU A 77 7.64 2.36 3.09
C LEU A 77 7.35 1.27 4.10
N LYS A 78 8.30 0.36 4.36
CA LYS A 78 8.14 -0.70 5.37
C LYS A 78 7.82 -0.15 6.74
N GLU A 79 8.50 0.91 7.17
CA GLU A 79 8.22 1.52 8.47
C GLU A 79 6.92 2.29 8.41
N ARG A 80 6.73 3.15 7.40
CA ARG A 80 5.62 4.11 7.27
C ARG A 80 4.25 3.48 7.03
N SER A 81 4.21 2.26 6.53
CA SER A 81 2.97 1.53 6.26
C SER A 81 2.60 0.51 7.35
N ARG A 82 3.38 0.34 8.42
CA ARG A 82 3.01 -0.63 9.48
C ARG A 82 1.60 -0.41 10.04
N ILE A 83 0.84 -1.51 10.12
CA ILE A 83 -0.43 -1.62 10.83
C ILE A 83 -0.40 -2.85 11.75
N LYS A 84 -0.90 -2.72 12.98
CA LYS A 84 -1.03 -3.85 13.90
C LYS A 84 -2.24 -4.68 13.51
N VAL A 85 -2.09 -6.01 13.52
CA VAL A 85 -3.15 -6.95 13.13
C VAL A 85 -3.25 -8.08 14.13
N PHE A 86 -4.49 -8.50 14.40
CA PHE A 86 -4.81 -9.70 15.14
C PHE A 86 -6.28 -10.05 14.90
N ASN A 87 -6.55 -11.29 14.49
CA ASN A 87 -7.91 -11.80 14.36
C ASN A 87 -7.93 -13.27 14.76
N SER A 88 -8.70 -13.64 15.78
CA SER A 88 -8.87 -15.03 16.18
C SER A 88 -10.03 -15.74 15.47
N SER A 89 -10.87 -15.00 14.72
CA SER A 89 -12.07 -15.49 14.06
C SER A 89 -11.82 -15.88 12.60
N ASP A 90 -12.65 -16.79 12.07
CA ASP A 90 -12.72 -17.09 10.63
C ASP A 90 -13.58 -16.09 9.85
N THR A 91 -14.16 -15.09 10.54
CA THR A 91 -14.79 -13.92 9.91
C THR A 91 -13.73 -12.91 9.50
N THR A 92 -13.82 -12.40 8.28
CA THR A 92 -12.93 -11.36 7.76
C THR A 92 -13.06 -10.08 8.60
N ALA A 93 -11.93 -9.56 9.08
CA ALA A 93 -11.84 -8.29 9.80
C ALA A 93 -11.00 -7.27 9.02
N LYS A 94 -11.36 -5.99 9.12
CA LYS A 94 -10.62 -4.85 8.56
C LYS A 94 -9.53 -4.41 9.54
N PHE A 95 -8.34 -4.15 9.02
CA PHE A 95 -7.26 -3.45 9.70
C PHE A 95 -6.77 -2.31 8.82
N GLU A 96 -6.84 -1.09 9.31
CA GLU A 96 -6.50 0.11 8.55
C GLU A 96 -5.35 0.89 9.19
N MET A 97 -4.68 1.70 8.38
CA MET A 97 -3.68 2.62 8.91
C MET A 97 -4.33 3.65 9.84
N THR A 98 -3.84 3.73 11.06
CA THR A 98 -4.21 4.78 12.02
C THR A 98 -3.11 5.82 12.11
N ALA A 99 -3.47 7.02 12.59
CA ALA A 99 -2.49 8.05 12.93
C ALA A 99 -1.46 7.49 13.92
N ARG A 100 -0.19 7.83 13.71
CA ARG A 100 0.90 7.39 14.57
C ARG A 100 1.18 8.42 15.64
N GLU A 101 1.49 7.97 16.85
CA GLU A 101 1.98 8.86 17.90
C GLU A 101 3.20 9.66 17.38
N GLY A 102 3.15 10.98 17.51
CA GLY A 102 4.19 11.90 17.05
C GLY A 102 4.14 12.30 15.58
N TYR A 103 3.12 11.90 14.81
CA TYR A 103 2.90 12.34 13.42
C TYR A 103 1.53 13.01 13.25
N SER A 104 1.38 13.88 12.24
CA SER A 104 0.11 14.54 11.92
C SER A 104 -1.01 13.51 11.69
N THR A 105 -2.23 13.97 11.99
CA THR A 105 -3.52 13.30 12.22
C THR A 105 -4.01 12.16 11.31
N GLU A 106 -3.27 11.70 10.30
CA GLU A 106 -3.75 10.66 9.38
C GLU A 106 -2.71 9.54 9.17
N GLY A 107 -3.18 8.29 9.13
CA GLY A 107 -2.36 7.12 8.83
C GLY A 107 -1.96 7.10 7.36
N ILE A 108 -0.97 7.92 6.97
CA ILE A 108 -0.52 8.07 5.59
C ILE A 108 0.90 7.54 5.37
N PHE A 109 1.16 7.05 4.15
CA PHE A 109 2.48 6.80 3.60
C PHE A 109 2.67 7.60 2.30
N THR A 110 3.94 7.78 1.91
CA THR A 110 4.32 8.57 0.74
C THR A 110 5.07 7.69 -0.24
N ILE A 111 4.75 7.81 -1.53
CA ILE A 111 5.59 7.34 -2.64
C ILE A 111 6.31 8.56 -3.21
N TYR A 112 7.64 8.54 -3.24
CA TYR A 112 8.45 9.71 -3.60
C TYR A 112 8.91 9.72 -5.06
N GLU A 113 8.91 8.57 -5.72
CA GLU A 113 9.38 8.43 -7.08
C GLU A 113 8.30 8.93 -8.06
N GLY A 114 8.63 9.97 -8.82
CA GLY A 114 7.70 10.60 -9.78
C GLY A 114 7.13 11.92 -9.27
N ASP A 115 6.16 12.45 -10.02
CA ASP A 115 5.62 13.79 -9.79
C ASP A 115 4.11 13.79 -10.05
N TRP A 116 3.43 14.84 -9.63
CA TRP A 116 2.01 15.02 -9.86
C TRP A 116 1.69 15.15 -11.36
N GLY A 117 0.58 14.55 -11.79
CA GLY A 117 0.13 14.53 -13.19
C GLY A 117 0.82 13.47 -14.05
N LYS A 118 1.65 12.59 -13.46
CA LYS A 118 2.43 11.58 -14.16
C LYS A 118 2.17 10.18 -13.59
N PRO A 119 0.97 9.62 -13.80
CA PRO A 119 0.62 8.33 -13.24
C PRO A 119 1.36 7.17 -13.89
N TYR A 120 1.73 6.19 -13.08
CA TYR A 120 2.38 4.96 -13.52
C TYR A 120 1.85 3.75 -12.74
N ALA A 121 2.19 2.55 -13.21
CA ALA A 121 1.74 1.30 -12.58
C ALA A 121 2.74 0.85 -11.50
N ALA A 122 2.24 0.57 -10.31
CA ALA A 122 3.03 0.01 -9.21
C ALA A 122 2.38 -1.26 -8.65
N ARG A 123 3.19 -2.28 -8.40
CA ARG A 123 2.80 -3.47 -7.64
C ARG A 123 3.00 -3.20 -6.17
N PHE A 124 1.93 -3.28 -5.40
CA PHE A 124 1.97 -3.27 -3.95
C PHE A 124 1.87 -4.70 -3.42
N GLU A 125 2.72 -5.04 -2.46
CA GLU A 125 2.71 -6.30 -1.74
C GLU A 125 2.43 -6.04 -0.26
N VAL A 126 1.47 -6.75 0.31
CA VAL A 126 1.24 -6.77 1.76
C VAL A 126 2.05 -7.91 2.37
N TRP A 127 2.91 -7.57 3.32
CA TRP A 127 3.74 -8.51 4.06
C TRP A 127 3.35 -8.52 5.54
N PHE A 128 3.38 -9.70 6.15
CA PHE A 128 3.06 -9.89 7.56
C PHE A 128 4.27 -10.40 8.34
N VAL A 129 4.47 -9.81 9.52
CA VAL A 129 5.49 -10.20 10.50
C VAL A 129 4.78 -10.59 11.80
N PRO A 130 4.84 -11.87 12.22
CA PRO A 130 4.24 -12.30 13.47
C PRO A 130 5.08 -11.89 14.68
N ASP A 131 4.42 -11.53 15.78
CA ASP A 131 5.09 -11.15 17.04
C ASP A 131 5.76 -12.37 17.72
N ASN A 132 5.40 -13.60 17.34
CA ASN A 132 5.98 -14.85 17.87
C ASN A 132 7.36 -15.22 17.28
N GLY A 133 7.98 -14.35 16.48
CA GLY A 133 9.32 -14.54 15.93
C GLY A 133 9.41 -15.50 14.73
N ARG A 134 8.28 -16.02 14.23
CA ARG A 134 8.27 -16.75 12.95
C ARG A 134 8.63 -15.82 11.79
N LYS A 135 9.06 -16.40 10.67
CA LYS A 135 9.48 -15.66 9.48
C LYS A 135 8.36 -14.76 8.93
N GLU A 136 8.75 -13.59 8.44
CA GLU A 136 7.85 -12.73 7.67
C GLU A 136 7.39 -13.44 6.38
N ARG A 137 6.17 -13.15 5.93
CA ARG A 137 5.59 -13.75 4.72
C ARG A 137 4.74 -12.75 3.95
N LYS A 138 4.71 -12.89 2.62
CA LYS A 138 3.77 -12.15 1.77
C LYS A 138 2.36 -12.72 1.96
N LEU A 139 1.38 -11.83 2.05
CA LEU A 139 -0.04 -12.14 2.17
C LEU A 139 -0.75 -12.08 0.82
N ILE A 140 -0.60 -10.96 0.11
CA ILE A 140 -1.28 -10.66 -1.15
C ILE A 140 -0.51 -9.56 -1.91
N GLU A 141 -0.73 -9.47 -3.22
CA GLU A 141 -0.26 -8.37 -4.05
C GLU A 141 -1.34 -7.91 -5.03
N LYS A 142 -1.30 -6.63 -5.40
CA LYS A 142 -2.15 -6.02 -6.43
C LYS A 142 -1.38 -4.90 -7.12
N ASN A 143 -1.73 -4.62 -8.37
CA ASN A 143 -1.19 -3.47 -9.09
C ASN A 143 -2.14 -2.29 -8.97
N PHE A 144 -1.59 -1.10 -8.82
CA PHE A 144 -2.32 0.16 -8.75
C PHE A 144 -1.74 1.19 -9.71
N LYS A 145 -2.61 2.04 -10.25
CA LYS A 145 -2.19 3.29 -10.90
C LYS A 145 -1.94 4.32 -9.81
N ILE A 146 -0.71 4.80 -9.68
CA ILE A 146 -0.31 5.75 -8.64
C ILE A 146 0.48 6.91 -9.24
N GLU A 147 0.70 7.94 -8.42
CA GLU A 147 1.58 9.07 -8.71
C GLU A 147 2.65 9.19 -7.61
N GLY A 148 3.75 9.84 -7.93
CA GLY A 148 4.77 10.22 -6.96
C GLY A 148 4.42 11.54 -6.28
N TRP A 149 4.96 11.74 -5.07
CA TRP A 149 4.80 12.98 -4.31
C TRP A 149 5.69 14.09 -4.85
N GLN A 150 5.09 15.24 -5.16
CA GLN A 150 5.82 16.43 -5.58
C GLN A 150 6.63 17.04 -4.42
N ARG A 151 7.95 17.13 -4.59
CA ARG A 151 8.87 17.78 -3.64
C ARG A 151 9.21 19.22 -3.99
#